data_AF-A0A7C4SDL7-F1
#
_entry.id   AF-A0A7C4SDL7-F1
#
_cell.length_a   1.000
_cell.length_b   1.000
_cell.length_c   1.000
_cell.angle_alpha   90.00
_cell.angle_beta   90.00
_cell.angle_gamma   90.00
#
_symmetry.space_group_name_H-M   'P 1'
#
loop_
_entity.id
_entity.type
_entity.pdbx_description
1 polymer ?
#
loop_
_entity_poly.entity_id
_entity_poly.type
_entity_poly.pdbx_seq_one_letter_code
_entity_poly.pdbx_strand_id
1 'polypeptide(L)'
;MTKRLDLTRTCGMLYTACHIHPNVAINPAQGSRGSIMQLTGTESRRGKEPVHMKGKASSNLGPIIRPESISKMVTDRLRDAILSSQLEPGKIYSEKELANQLGVSRTPVREAIRVLLAERIVIAVPGRGVRINSFSARDLEEVFELRKTIELAVLEKIAYKMKQKEIDGNALDRPKAYLEQQRQAFIEGDYSKIILLNRLFHTSLCSIGGNARMENVLNQTLDILQISAREFVLVPDGDHVSVSERGKMVMQEHETILANLVKGNATRAKTVMIQHLDQSLASILEVYRSRNRIKP
;
A
#
# COMPACT_ATOMS: atom_id res chain seq x y z
N MET A 1 55.15 4.22 14.26
CA MET A 1 55.06 4.25 12.79
C MET A 1 54.23 3.07 12.34
N THR A 2 52.93 3.28 12.11
CA THR A 2 52.03 2.24 11.60
C THR A 2 50.98 2.96 10.75
N LYS A 3 50.98 2.63 9.45
CA LYS A 3 50.26 3.34 8.39
C LYS A 3 48.75 3.14 8.52
N ARG A 4 47.99 4.26 8.51
CA ARG A 4 46.55 4.30 8.21
C ARG A 4 46.35 3.90 6.75
N LEU A 5 45.46 2.94 6.51
CA LEU A 5 44.88 2.70 5.19
C LEU A 5 43.62 3.55 5.08
N ASP A 6 43.69 4.49 4.15
CA ASP A 6 42.63 5.39 3.72
C ASP A 6 41.77 4.64 2.69
N LEU A 7 40.49 4.41 3.01
CA LEU A 7 39.49 3.82 2.12
C LEU A 7 38.38 4.83 1.87
N THR A 8 38.76 5.98 1.32
CA THR A 8 37.84 6.87 0.62
C THR A 8 38.03 6.72 -0.88
N ARG A 9 37.17 5.94 -1.54
CA ARG A 9 36.59 6.19 -2.88
C ARG A 9 36.02 4.92 -3.52
N THR A 10 34.95 5.15 -4.28
CA THR A 10 34.26 4.29 -5.25
C THR A 10 33.46 3.10 -4.72
N CYS A 11 32.16 3.30 -4.49
CA CYS A 11 31.17 2.33 -4.95
C CYS A 11 30.03 3.09 -5.63
N GLY A 12 30.09 3.12 -6.97
CA GLY A 12 29.09 3.71 -7.83
C GLY A 12 27.84 2.83 -7.92
N MET A 13 26.73 3.51 -8.15
CA MET A 13 25.40 2.97 -8.42
C MET A 13 25.41 1.75 -9.35
N LEU A 14 24.80 0.65 -8.90
CA LEU A 14 24.20 -0.35 -9.77
C LEU A 14 22.88 -0.81 -9.14
N TYR A 15 21.83 -0.02 -9.36
CA TYR A 15 20.44 -0.47 -9.17
C TYR A 15 20.05 -1.34 -10.37
N THR A 16 20.18 -2.65 -10.24
CA THR A 16 19.60 -3.61 -11.18
C THR A 16 18.14 -3.82 -10.83
N ALA A 17 17.24 -3.39 -11.70
CA ALA A 17 15.80 -3.52 -11.56
C ALA A 17 15.37 -5.00 -11.61
N CYS A 18 14.90 -5.54 -10.48
CA CYS A 18 14.22 -6.83 -10.44
C CYS A 18 12.72 -6.59 -10.68
N HIS A 19 12.25 -6.87 -11.90
CA HIS A 19 10.84 -6.78 -12.28
C HIS A 19 10.10 -8.05 -11.85
N ILE A 20 9.26 -7.96 -10.82
CA ILE A 20 8.22 -8.94 -10.53
C ILE A 20 6.88 -8.20 -10.47
N HIS A 21 6.11 -8.27 -11.55
CA HIS A 21 4.73 -7.80 -11.60
C HIS A 21 3.78 -8.91 -11.14
N PRO A 22 2.91 -8.71 -10.14
CA PRO A 22 1.78 -9.59 -9.89
C PRO A 22 0.51 -8.97 -10.48
N ASN A 23 0.10 -9.39 -11.68
CA ASN A 23 -1.23 -9.13 -12.21
C ASN A 23 -1.78 -10.40 -12.87
N VAL A 24 -2.54 -11.19 -12.09
CA VAL A 24 -3.36 -12.29 -12.61
C VAL A 24 -4.79 -12.03 -12.17
N ALA A 25 -5.64 -11.67 -13.12
CA ALA A 25 -7.07 -11.43 -12.93
C ALA A 25 -7.83 -12.77 -12.83
N ILE A 26 -8.75 -12.88 -11.87
CA ILE A 26 -9.69 -14.01 -11.71
C ILE A 26 -11.08 -13.53 -12.13
N ASN A 27 -11.70 -14.29 -13.03
CA ASN A 27 -13.02 -14.03 -13.62
C ASN A 27 -14.10 -14.86 -12.90
N PRO A 28 -15.25 -14.30 -12.44
CA PRO A 28 -16.34 -15.10 -11.89
C PRO A 28 -17.39 -15.41 -12.97
N ALA A 29 -17.61 -16.71 -13.21
CA ALA A 29 -18.68 -17.21 -14.07
C ALA A 29 -20.04 -17.26 -13.33
N GLN A 30 -21.07 -17.05 -14.15
CA GLN A 30 -22.52 -17.20 -13.99
C GLN A 30 -22.90 -18.50 -13.22
N GLY A 31 -23.93 -18.60 -12.37
CA GLY A 31 -25.32 -18.16 -12.49
C GLY A 31 -26.22 -19.41 -12.60
N SER A 32 -27.01 -19.75 -11.57
CA SER A 32 -28.08 -20.75 -11.70
C SER A 32 -29.32 -20.37 -10.89
N ARG A 33 -30.44 -20.40 -11.60
CA ARG A 33 -31.80 -20.01 -11.20
C ARG A 33 -32.44 -21.02 -10.24
N GLY A 34 -33.26 -20.54 -9.31
CA GLY A 34 -34.20 -21.36 -8.53
C GLY A 34 -35.57 -20.67 -8.46
N SER A 35 -36.60 -21.34 -8.99
CA SER A 35 -38.00 -20.94 -9.05
C SER A 35 -38.63 -20.70 -7.69
N ILE A 36 -39.52 -19.70 -7.60
CA ILE A 36 -40.49 -19.59 -6.49
C ILE A 36 -41.92 -19.69 -7.04
N MET A 37 -42.65 -20.52 -6.31
CA MET A 37 -44.00 -21.05 -6.49
C MET A 37 -45.08 -19.97 -6.38
N GLN A 38 -46.09 -20.07 -7.24
CA GLN A 38 -47.33 -19.28 -7.20
C GLN A 38 -48.22 -19.71 -6.03
N LEU A 39 -48.78 -18.74 -5.30
CA LEU A 39 -50.02 -18.94 -4.55
C LEU A 39 -50.95 -17.74 -4.75
N THR A 40 -52.16 -18.07 -5.15
CA THR A 40 -53.32 -17.24 -5.44
C THR A 40 -54.02 -16.76 -4.17
N GLY A 41 -54.57 -15.54 -4.18
CA GLY A 41 -55.49 -15.05 -3.14
C GLY A 41 -56.16 -13.73 -3.52
N THR A 42 -57.48 -13.80 -3.73
CA THR A 42 -58.52 -12.75 -3.80
C THR A 42 -58.56 -11.94 -2.48
N GLU A 43 -59.05 -10.69 -2.30
CA GLU A 43 -60.04 -9.85 -2.98
C GLU A 43 -60.00 -8.40 -2.39
N SER A 44 -60.31 -7.40 -3.23
CA SER A 44 -60.98 -6.10 -3.00
C SER A 44 -60.89 -5.31 -1.68
N ARG A 45 -60.41 -4.05 -1.76
CA ARG A 45 -61.10 -2.83 -1.24
C ARG A 45 -60.48 -1.53 -1.78
N ARG A 46 -61.35 -0.62 -2.23
CA ARG A 46 -61.07 0.71 -2.80
C ARG A 46 -60.43 1.66 -1.77
N GLY A 47 -59.40 2.39 -2.21
CA GLY A 47 -58.85 3.54 -1.48
C GLY A 47 -57.81 4.29 -2.33
N LYS A 48 -58.24 5.42 -2.92
CA LYS A 48 -57.48 6.57 -3.45
C LYS A 48 -56.12 6.28 -4.11
N GLU A 49 -56.09 6.43 -5.43
CA GLU A 49 -54.89 6.44 -6.27
C GLU A 49 -53.82 7.41 -5.74
N PRO A 50 -52.56 6.97 -5.53
CA PRO A 50 -51.46 7.91 -5.39
C PRO A 50 -51.15 8.47 -6.78
N VAL A 51 -51.28 9.79 -6.93
CA VAL A 51 -50.87 10.53 -8.11
C VAL A 51 -49.42 10.19 -8.42
N HIS A 52 -49.26 9.45 -9.51
CA HIS A 52 -48.01 8.94 -10.02
C HIS A 52 -47.23 10.11 -10.64
N MET A 53 -46.36 10.79 -9.87
CA MET A 53 -45.35 11.66 -10.46
C MET A 53 -44.31 10.80 -11.20
N LYS A 54 -44.63 10.43 -12.45
CA LYS A 54 -43.68 9.87 -13.41
C LYS A 54 -42.74 10.96 -13.90
N GLY A 55 -41.80 11.38 -13.05
CA GLY A 55 -40.56 11.98 -13.50
C GLY A 55 -39.60 10.87 -13.90
N LYS A 56 -39.65 10.39 -15.15
CA LYS A 56 -38.58 9.53 -15.68
C LYS A 56 -37.31 10.39 -15.82
N ALA A 57 -36.39 10.30 -14.87
CA ALA A 57 -35.02 10.72 -15.11
C ALA A 57 -34.43 9.81 -16.20
N SER A 58 -34.48 10.27 -17.45
CA SER A 58 -33.84 9.58 -18.57
C SER A 58 -32.40 10.09 -18.72
N SER A 59 -31.50 9.70 -17.81
CA SER A 59 -30.06 9.89 -18.04
C SER A 59 -29.57 8.79 -18.98
N ASN A 60 -29.54 9.06 -20.28
CA ASN A 60 -29.00 8.14 -21.28
C ASN A 60 -27.52 8.47 -21.54
N LEU A 61 -26.62 8.02 -20.65
CA LEU A 61 -25.17 8.24 -20.72
C LEU A 61 -24.47 7.20 -21.61
N GLY A 62 -24.81 7.13 -22.90
CA GLY A 62 -24.26 6.15 -23.86
C GLY A 62 -22.74 5.92 -23.76
N PRO A 63 -22.22 4.77 -24.26
CA PRO A 63 -21.03 4.16 -23.70
C PRO A 63 -19.74 4.89 -24.07
N ILE A 64 -18.90 5.18 -23.08
CA ILE A 64 -17.48 5.46 -23.28
C ILE A 64 -16.74 4.11 -23.13
N ILE A 65 -16.43 3.46 -24.25
CA ILE A 65 -15.53 2.29 -24.28
C ILE A 65 -14.14 2.81 -24.63
N ARG A 66 -13.26 2.86 -23.62
CA ARG A 66 -11.84 3.17 -23.82
C ARG A 66 -11.00 2.03 -23.22
N PRO A 67 -9.87 1.67 -23.85
CA PRO A 67 -8.89 0.80 -23.22
C PRO A 67 -8.41 1.40 -21.89
N GLU A 68 -7.69 0.60 -21.08
CA GLU A 68 -7.09 1.06 -19.83
C GLU A 68 -6.40 2.42 -20.04
N SER A 69 -6.76 3.40 -19.20
CA SER A 69 -6.40 4.79 -19.46
C SER A 69 -4.88 4.95 -19.46
N ILE A 70 -4.31 5.53 -20.53
CA ILE A 70 -2.91 5.94 -20.56
C ILE A 70 -2.57 6.77 -19.31
N SER A 71 -3.50 7.59 -18.83
CA SER A 71 -3.33 8.36 -17.59
C SER A 71 -3.15 7.47 -16.36
N LYS A 72 -3.86 6.33 -16.26
CA LYS A 72 -3.66 5.36 -15.16
C LYS A 72 -2.27 4.73 -15.26
N MET A 73 -1.85 4.30 -16.44
CA MET A 73 -0.50 3.76 -16.65
C MET A 73 0.59 4.79 -16.27
N VAL A 74 0.37 6.06 -16.62
CA VAL A 74 1.27 7.16 -16.24
C VAL A 74 1.25 7.39 -14.72
N THR A 75 0.09 7.34 -14.06
CA THR A 75 -0.01 7.41 -12.60
C THR A 75 0.80 6.31 -11.93
N ASP A 76 0.60 5.06 -12.35
CA ASP A 76 1.26 3.91 -11.77
C ASP A 76 2.78 3.97 -12.01
N ARG A 77 3.21 4.36 -13.22
CA ARG A 77 4.62 4.52 -13.54
C ARG A 77 5.29 5.64 -12.74
N LEU A 78 4.62 6.77 -12.58
CA LEU A 78 5.13 7.87 -11.74
C LEU A 78 5.19 7.45 -10.28
N ARG A 79 4.17 6.75 -9.77
CA ARG A 79 4.17 6.21 -8.40
C ARG A 79 5.35 5.25 -8.21
N ASP A 80 5.56 4.30 -9.11
CA ASP A 80 6.69 3.37 -9.04
C ASP A 80 8.05 4.11 -9.03
N ALA A 81 8.20 5.15 -9.87
CA ALA A 81 9.40 5.97 -9.90
C ALA A 81 9.61 6.76 -8.58
N ILE A 82 8.52 7.18 -7.93
CA ILE A 82 8.51 7.80 -6.59
C ILE A 82 8.71 6.78 -5.45
N LEU A 83 8.41 5.49 -5.64
CA LEU A 83 8.63 4.49 -4.60
C LEU A 83 10.02 3.85 -4.69
N SER A 84 10.62 3.84 -5.89
CA SER A 84 11.92 3.21 -6.20
C SER A 84 13.12 4.16 -6.25
N SER A 85 12.99 5.42 -5.85
CA SER A 85 14.09 6.40 -5.86
C SER A 85 14.58 6.85 -7.23
N GLN A 86 13.83 6.57 -8.29
CA GLN A 86 14.09 7.15 -9.62
C GLN A 86 13.71 8.63 -9.70
N LEU A 87 12.66 9.04 -8.98
CA LEU A 87 12.35 10.44 -8.74
C LEU A 87 12.84 10.84 -7.34
N GLU A 88 13.59 11.94 -7.28
CA GLU A 88 14.31 12.44 -6.11
C GLU A 88 13.42 13.40 -5.29
N PRO A 89 13.41 13.28 -3.95
CA PRO A 89 12.74 14.25 -3.09
C PRO A 89 13.39 15.63 -3.23
N GLY A 90 12.61 16.69 -3.08
CA GLY A 90 13.09 18.07 -3.20
C GLY A 90 13.32 18.58 -4.63
N LYS A 91 13.62 17.70 -5.60
CA LYS A 91 13.66 18.08 -7.03
C LYS A 91 12.26 18.45 -7.52
N ILE A 92 12.20 19.50 -8.34
CA ILE A 92 10.98 19.94 -9.02
C ILE A 92 10.94 19.31 -10.40
N TYR A 93 9.83 18.64 -10.71
CA TYR A 93 9.56 18.00 -11.98
C TYR A 93 8.45 18.75 -12.72
N SER A 94 8.73 19.19 -13.95
CA SER A 94 7.71 19.84 -14.78
C SER A 94 6.86 18.81 -15.53
N GLU A 95 5.61 19.16 -15.88
CA GLU A 95 4.76 18.30 -16.73
C GLU A 95 5.47 17.93 -18.04
N LYS A 96 6.21 18.89 -18.62
CA LYS A 96 6.94 18.72 -19.88
C LYS A 96 8.09 17.72 -19.73
N GLU A 97 8.86 17.82 -18.66
CA GLU A 97 9.95 16.88 -18.36
C GLU A 97 9.42 15.46 -18.20
N LEU A 98 8.39 15.26 -17.38
CA LEU A 98 7.81 13.94 -17.14
C LEU A 98 7.17 13.37 -18.41
N ALA A 99 6.49 14.19 -19.22
CA ALA A 99 5.94 13.77 -20.51
C ALA A 99 7.03 13.28 -21.47
N ASN A 100 8.14 14.02 -21.56
CA ASN A 100 9.27 13.64 -22.40
C ASN A 100 9.93 12.33 -21.93
N GLN A 101 10.13 12.14 -20.62
CA GLN A 101 10.71 10.91 -20.06
C GLN A 101 9.82 9.69 -20.30
N LEU A 102 8.50 9.86 -20.25
CA LEU A 102 7.53 8.78 -20.43
C LEU A 102 7.13 8.55 -21.88
N GLY A 103 7.56 9.40 -22.82
CA GLY A 103 7.20 9.28 -24.24
C GLY A 103 5.71 9.50 -24.53
N VAL A 104 5.03 10.32 -23.71
CA VAL A 104 3.59 10.60 -23.83
C VAL A 104 3.31 12.10 -23.95
N SER A 105 2.08 12.47 -24.30
CA SER A 105 1.67 13.88 -24.28
C SER A 105 1.51 14.42 -22.85
N ARG A 106 1.41 15.75 -22.69
CA ARG A 106 1.27 16.39 -21.38
C ARG A 106 -0.06 16.11 -20.68
N THR A 107 -1.12 15.80 -21.42
CA THR A 107 -2.46 15.60 -20.86
C THR A 107 -2.54 14.42 -19.88
N PRO A 108 -2.13 13.19 -20.22
CA PRO A 108 -2.14 12.06 -19.28
C PRO A 108 -1.19 12.29 -18.09
N VAL A 109 -0.09 13.01 -18.29
CA VAL A 109 0.82 13.40 -17.19
C VAL A 109 0.14 14.35 -16.22
N ARG A 110 -0.59 15.37 -16.71
CA ARG A 110 -1.34 16.29 -15.84
C ARG A 110 -2.42 15.57 -15.05
N GLU A 111 -3.14 14.64 -15.68
CA GLU A 111 -4.14 13.83 -15.00
C GLU A 111 -3.50 12.95 -13.92
N ALA A 112 -2.39 12.29 -14.23
CA ALA A 112 -1.66 11.49 -13.26
C ALA A 112 -1.14 12.32 -12.07
N ILE A 113 -0.59 13.51 -12.34
CA ILE A 113 -0.17 14.45 -11.31
C ILE A 113 -1.35 14.86 -10.42
N ARG A 114 -2.55 15.08 -10.97
CA ARG A 114 -3.74 15.41 -10.16
C ARG A 114 -4.10 14.28 -9.20
N VAL A 115 -4.00 13.03 -9.62
CA VAL A 115 -4.20 11.88 -8.73
C VAL A 115 -3.17 11.89 -7.59
N LEU A 116 -1.87 12.03 -7.92
CA LEU A 116 -0.81 12.03 -6.92
C LEU A 116 -0.85 13.26 -5.98
N LEU A 117 -1.36 14.40 -6.45
CA LEU A 117 -1.64 15.59 -5.63
C LEU A 117 -2.79 15.32 -4.65
N ALA A 118 -3.87 14.68 -5.11
CA ALA A 118 -5.00 14.32 -4.25
C ALA A 118 -4.59 13.33 -3.14
N GLU A 119 -3.65 12.44 -3.45
CA GLU A 119 -3.05 11.50 -2.49
C GLU A 119 -1.94 12.13 -1.63
N ARG A 120 -1.59 13.41 -1.87
CA ARG A 120 -0.49 14.12 -1.22
C ARG A 120 0.88 13.42 -1.32
N ILE A 121 1.07 12.59 -2.35
CA ILE A 121 2.35 11.97 -2.69
C ILE A 121 3.31 13.00 -3.30
N VAL A 122 2.75 13.96 -4.04
CA VAL A 122 3.45 15.14 -4.55
C VAL A 122 2.75 16.40 -4.10
N ILE A 123 3.46 17.53 -4.14
CA ILE A 123 2.90 18.86 -3.91
C ILE A 123 3.18 19.77 -5.11
N ALA A 124 2.27 20.71 -5.36
CA ALA A 124 2.41 21.67 -6.44
C ALA A 124 3.44 22.75 -6.10
N VAL A 125 4.26 23.10 -7.09
CA VAL A 125 5.15 24.26 -7.06
C VAL A 125 4.67 25.25 -8.12
N PRO A 126 4.06 26.39 -7.73
CA PRO A 126 3.44 27.33 -8.64
C PRO A 126 4.36 27.72 -9.81
N GLY A 127 3.84 27.60 -11.04
CA GLY A 127 4.57 27.94 -12.26
C GLY A 127 5.74 27.03 -12.63
N ARG A 128 6.09 26.02 -11.82
CA ARG A 128 7.27 25.17 -12.04
C ARG A 128 6.96 23.69 -12.24
N GLY A 129 5.95 23.16 -11.56
CA GLY A 129 5.57 21.75 -11.66
C GLY A 129 5.19 21.15 -10.31
N VAL A 130 5.73 19.97 -10.01
CA VAL A 130 5.50 19.27 -8.74
C VAL A 130 6.80 18.81 -8.12
N ARG A 131 6.81 18.61 -6.80
CA ARG A 131 7.89 17.91 -6.09
C ARG A 131 7.30 16.81 -5.22
N ILE A 132 8.07 15.76 -4.94
CA ILE A 132 7.67 14.72 -4.00
C ILE A 132 7.45 15.35 -2.63
N ASN A 133 6.39 14.92 -1.94
CA ASN A 133 6.05 15.41 -0.62
C ASN A 133 7.04 14.91 0.45
N SER A 134 7.16 15.67 1.53
CA SER A 134 7.94 15.31 2.72
C SER A 134 6.99 15.19 3.90
N PHE A 135 7.03 14.08 4.61
CA PHE A 135 6.12 13.80 5.72
C PHE A 135 6.79 14.05 7.07
N SER A 136 6.07 14.72 7.97
CA SER A 136 6.49 15.03 9.33
C SER A 136 6.32 13.82 10.27
N ALA A 137 6.89 13.92 11.48
CA ALA A 137 6.63 12.94 12.54
C ALA A 137 5.12 12.80 12.84
N ARG A 138 4.39 13.93 12.81
CA ARG A 138 2.94 13.94 13.04
C ARG A 138 2.18 13.21 11.95
N ASP A 139 2.56 13.40 10.68
CA ASP A 139 1.96 12.66 9.56
C ASP A 139 2.14 11.15 9.74
N LEU A 140 3.30 10.72 10.24
CA LEU A 140 3.57 9.30 10.49
C LEU A 140 2.74 8.73 11.64
N GLU A 141 2.54 9.49 12.72
CA GLU A 141 1.62 9.09 13.80
C GLU A 141 0.20 8.85 13.27
N GLU A 142 -0.32 9.78 12.47
CA GLU A 142 -1.66 9.71 11.86
C GLU A 142 -1.77 8.52 10.88
N VAL A 143 -0.72 8.28 10.10
CA VAL A 143 -0.62 7.10 9.22
C VAL A 143 -0.68 5.81 10.02
N PHE A 144 0.05 5.70 11.13
CA PHE A 144 0.04 4.49 11.96
C PHE A 144 -1.29 4.29 12.69
N GLU A 145 -1.98 5.35 13.09
CA GLU A 145 -3.35 5.29 13.63
C GLU A 145 -4.34 4.71 12.61
N LEU A 146 -4.26 5.17 11.35
CA LEU A 146 -5.08 4.65 10.26
C LEU A 146 -4.76 3.18 9.95
N ARG A 147 -3.47 2.82 9.94
CA ARG A 147 -3.02 1.43 9.78
C ARG A 147 -3.59 0.52 10.86
N LYS A 148 -3.53 0.91 12.15
CA LYS A 148 -4.14 0.13 13.23
C LYS A 148 -5.62 -0.11 12.97
N THR A 149 -6.36 0.94 12.59
CA THR A 149 -7.80 0.82 12.32
C THR A 149 -8.08 -0.22 11.22
N ILE A 150 -7.34 -0.15 10.11
CA ILE A 150 -7.55 -1.01 8.95
C ILE A 150 -7.06 -2.44 9.23
N GLU A 151 -5.82 -2.58 9.65
CA GLU A 151 -5.16 -3.88 9.77
C GLU A 151 -5.80 -4.73 10.86
N LEU A 152 -6.25 -4.14 11.98
CA LEU A 152 -6.96 -4.89 13.01
C LEU A 152 -8.33 -5.38 12.52
N ALA A 153 -9.05 -4.60 11.71
CA ALA A 153 -10.30 -5.03 11.09
C ALA A 153 -10.07 -6.15 10.06
N VAL A 154 -8.97 -6.08 9.31
CA VAL A 154 -8.54 -7.14 8.39
C VAL A 154 -8.26 -8.45 9.14
N LEU A 155 -7.46 -8.40 10.21
CA LEU A 155 -7.14 -9.59 11.01
C LEU A 155 -8.39 -10.23 11.62
N GLU A 156 -9.33 -9.42 12.12
CA GLU A 156 -10.63 -9.89 12.61
C GLU A 156 -11.40 -10.66 11.53
N LYS A 157 -11.49 -10.08 10.32
CA LYS A 157 -12.15 -10.71 9.17
C LYS A 157 -11.51 -12.03 8.79
N ILE A 158 -10.17 -12.09 8.69
CA ILE A 158 -9.45 -13.32 8.34
C ILE A 158 -9.71 -14.39 9.38
N ALA A 159 -9.55 -14.07 10.67
CA ALA A 159 -9.77 -15.02 11.75
C ALA A 159 -11.22 -15.52 11.81
N TYR A 160 -12.20 -14.65 11.54
CA TYR A 160 -13.60 -15.06 11.40
C TYR A 160 -13.79 -16.06 10.27
N LYS A 161 -13.29 -15.77 9.06
CA LYS A 161 -13.37 -16.69 7.91
C LYS A 161 -12.70 -18.04 8.18
N MET A 162 -11.54 -18.03 8.85
CA MET A 162 -10.86 -19.26 9.29
C MET A 162 -11.74 -20.08 10.25
N LYS A 163 -12.37 -19.42 11.23
CA LYS A 163 -13.26 -20.07 12.20
C LYS A 163 -14.52 -20.65 11.54
N GLN A 164 -15.06 -19.96 10.54
CA GLN A 164 -16.20 -20.44 9.73
C GLN A 164 -15.80 -21.48 8.68
N LYS A 165 -14.51 -21.80 8.53
CA LYS A 165 -13.97 -22.68 7.48
C LYS A 165 -14.30 -22.19 6.06
N GLU A 166 -14.51 -20.88 5.88
CA GLU A 166 -14.65 -20.25 4.55
C GLU A 166 -13.31 -20.19 3.82
N ILE A 167 -12.22 -20.14 4.57
CA ILE A 167 -10.83 -20.23 4.10
C ILE A 167 -10.07 -21.20 5.01
N ASP A 168 -8.98 -21.76 4.49
CA ASP A 168 -8.07 -22.64 5.21
C ASP A 168 -6.67 -22.03 5.34
N GLY A 169 -5.73 -22.80 5.90
CA GLY A 169 -4.34 -22.37 6.08
C GLY A 169 -3.59 -22.01 4.78
N ASN A 170 -4.06 -22.48 3.62
CA ASN A 170 -3.44 -22.20 2.31
C ASN A 170 -3.71 -20.76 1.87
N ALA A 171 -4.80 -20.15 2.34
CA ALA A 171 -5.07 -18.72 2.11
C ALA A 171 -3.93 -17.81 2.64
N LEU A 172 -3.14 -18.31 3.60
CA LEU A 172 -2.00 -17.58 4.18
C LEU A 172 -0.65 -17.95 3.52
N ASP A 173 -0.61 -18.73 2.45
CA ASP A 173 0.67 -19.15 1.85
C ASP A 173 1.43 -17.99 1.22
N ARG A 174 0.71 -17.04 0.61
CA ARG A 174 1.33 -15.84 0.04
C ARG A 174 2.03 -14.97 1.10
N PRO A 175 1.39 -14.56 2.21
CA PRO A 175 2.10 -13.83 3.26
C PRO A 175 3.22 -14.64 3.93
N LYS A 176 3.08 -15.97 4.09
CA LYS A 176 4.19 -16.82 4.56
C LYS A 176 5.39 -16.76 3.61
N ALA A 177 5.15 -16.86 2.30
CA ALA A 177 6.21 -16.80 1.30
C ALA A 177 6.92 -15.43 1.28
N TYR A 178 6.20 -14.33 1.49
CA TYR A 178 6.81 -13.01 1.61
C TYR A 178 7.66 -12.89 2.88
N LEU A 179 7.21 -13.44 4.00
CA LEU A 179 8.01 -13.47 5.24
C LEU A 179 9.30 -14.27 5.06
N GLU A 180 9.25 -15.41 4.37
CA GLU A 180 10.45 -16.21 4.11
C GLU A 180 11.44 -15.48 3.19
N GLN A 181 10.94 -14.88 2.11
CA GLN A 181 11.76 -14.03 1.25
C GLN A 181 12.36 -12.85 2.01
N GLN A 182 11.65 -12.33 3.02
CA GLN A 182 12.12 -11.21 3.83
C GLN A 182 13.28 -11.64 4.73
N ARG A 183 13.25 -12.85 5.30
CA ARG A 183 14.38 -13.43 6.03
C ARG A 183 15.61 -13.56 5.15
N GLN A 184 15.43 -14.04 3.91
CA GLN A 184 16.53 -14.17 2.97
C GLN A 184 17.11 -12.79 2.61
N ALA A 185 16.26 -11.80 2.32
CA ALA A 185 16.69 -10.43 2.05
C ALA A 185 17.40 -9.79 3.25
N PHE A 186 16.98 -10.12 4.48
CA PHE A 186 17.65 -9.69 5.71
C PHE A 186 19.08 -10.24 5.82
N ILE A 187 19.29 -11.52 5.51
CA ILE A 187 20.63 -12.15 5.49
C ILE A 187 21.52 -11.51 4.41
N GLU A 188 20.94 -11.21 3.25
CA GLU A 188 21.62 -10.57 2.12
C GLU A 188 21.92 -9.08 2.35
N GLY A 189 21.32 -8.45 3.37
CA GLY A 189 21.39 -7.01 3.59
C GLY A 189 20.66 -6.20 2.50
N ASP A 190 19.69 -6.80 1.79
CA ASP A 190 18.92 -6.12 0.75
C ASP A 190 17.74 -5.34 1.34
N TYR A 191 18.04 -4.12 1.81
CA TYR A 191 17.08 -3.21 2.44
C TYR A 191 15.86 -2.91 1.57
N SER A 192 16.07 -2.67 0.27
CA SER A 192 14.99 -2.32 -0.65
C SER A 192 14.00 -3.48 -0.79
N LYS A 193 14.52 -4.71 -0.87
CA LYS A 193 13.70 -5.92 -0.92
C LYS A 193 12.98 -6.19 0.40
N ILE A 194 13.60 -5.95 1.56
CA ILE A 194 12.94 -6.07 2.87
C ILE A 194 11.72 -5.14 2.98
N ILE A 195 11.86 -3.87 2.56
CA ILE A 195 10.77 -2.88 2.59
C ILE A 195 9.63 -3.30 1.66
N LEU A 196 9.96 -3.74 0.45
CA LEU A 196 8.98 -4.24 -0.51
C LEU A 196 8.22 -5.45 0.04
N LEU A 197 8.93 -6.43 0.60
CA LEU A 197 8.32 -7.64 1.14
C LEU A 197 7.47 -7.37 2.37
N ASN A 198 7.87 -6.41 3.22
CA ASN A 198 7.05 -5.93 4.32
C ASN A 198 5.71 -5.36 3.80
N ARG A 199 5.76 -4.51 2.78
CA ARG A 199 4.55 -3.97 2.14
C ARG A 199 3.65 -5.11 1.62
N LEU A 200 4.23 -6.04 0.86
CA LEU A 200 3.52 -7.16 0.25
C LEU A 200 2.89 -8.08 1.30
N PHE A 201 3.55 -8.29 2.45
CA PHE A 201 2.97 -9.00 3.59
C PHE A 201 1.67 -8.33 4.05
N HIS A 202 1.71 -7.04 4.41
CA HIS A 202 0.54 -6.32 4.93
C HIS A 202 -0.60 -6.21 3.91
N THR A 203 -0.29 -5.90 2.64
CA THR A 203 -1.33 -5.80 1.60
C THR A 203 -1.96 -7.14 1.29
N SER A 204 -1.19 -8.24 1.29
CA SER A 204 -1.74 -9.58 1.05
C SER A 204 -2.75 -10.02 2.12
N LEU A 205 -2.52 -9.66 3.40
CA LEU A 205 -3.51 -9.87 4.46
C LEU A 205 -4.81 -9.09 4.15
N CYS A 206 -4.69 -7.84 3.71
CA CYS A 206 -5.85 -7.03 3.35
C CYS A 206 -6.66 -7.65 2.19
N SER A 207 -6.00 -8.17 1.16
CA SER A 207 -6.65 -8.86 0.05
C SER A 207 -7.43 -10.10 0.54
N ILE A 208 -6.85 -10.90 1.45
CA ILE A 208 -7.51 -12.08 2.06
C ILE A 208 -8.73 -11.68 2.90
N GLY A 209 -8.60 -10.59 3.68
CA GLY A 209 -9.69 -10.04 4.49
C GLY A 209 -10.91 -9.61 3.66
N GLY A 210 -10.70 -9.26 2.38
CA GLY A 210 -11.77 -9.00 1.43
C GLY A 210 -12.45 -7.66 1.65
N ASN A 211 -11.70 -6.56 1.46
CA ASN A 211 -12.25 -5.21 1.36
C ASN A 211 -11.32 -4.32 0.52
N ALA A 212 -11.65 -4.17 -0.77
CA ALA A 212 -10.86 -3.37 -1.71
C ALA A 212 -10.71 -1.90 -1.29
N ARG A 213 -11.68 -1.33 -0.55
CA ARG A 213 -11.56 0.06 -0.05
C ARG A 213 -10.52 0.16 1.06
N MET A 214 -10.52 -0.78 1.99
CA MET A 214 -9.48 -0.86 3.03
C MET A 214 -8.10 -1.07 2.42
N GLU A 215 -8.01 -1.94 1.40
CA GLU A 215 -6.76 -2.22 0.70
C GLU A 215 -6.21 -0.99 -0.02
N ASN A 216 -7.07 -0.21 -0.69
CA ASN A 216 -6.66 1.03 -1.33
C ASN A 216 -6.11 2.05 -0.32
N VAL A 217 -6.80 2.24 0.81
CA VAL A 217 -6.34 3.15 1.87
C VAL A 217 -5.04 2.65 2.51
N LEU A 218 -4.92 1.34 2.77
CA LEU A 218 -3.69 0.75 3.30
C LEU A 218 -2.52 0.95 2.33
N ASN A 219 -2.72 0.73 1.02
CA ASN A 219 -1.69 0.99 0.01
C ASN A 219 -1.20 2.45 0.05
N GLN A 220 -2.12 3.41 0.14
CA GLN A 220 -1.76 4.83 0.26
C GLN A 220 -0.95 5.12 1.53
N THR A 221 -1.32 4.53 2.67
CA THR A 221 -0.52 4.67 3.91
C THR A 221 0.88 4.07 3.76
N LEU A 222 1.01 2.92 3.09
CA LEU A 222 2.29 2.26 2.87
C LEU A 222 3.16 3.01 1.87
N ASP A 223 2.57 3.72 0.89
CA ASP A 223 3.30 4.62 -0.02
C ASP A 223 3.98 5.74 0.77
N ILE A 224 3.25 6.37 1.71
CA ILE A 224 3.79 7.41 2.60
C ILE A 224 4.99 6.85 3.38
N LEU A 225 4.83 5.67 3.99
CA LEU A 225 5.90 5.05 4.76
C LEU A 225 7.13 4.73 3.90
N GLN A 226 6.94 4.26 2.66
CA GLN A 226 8.06 3.95 1.76
C GLN A 226 8.77 5.21 1.26
N ILE A 227 8.04 6.30 1.02
CA ILE A 227 8.63 7.60 0.68
C ILE A 227 9.44 8.12 1.86
N SER A 228 8.86 8.09 3.07
CA SER A 228 9.58 8.44 4.31
C SER A 228 10.74 7.50 4.59
N ALA A 229 10.70 6.25 4.11
CA ALA A 229 11.74 5.26 4.38
C ALA A 229 13.11 5.62 3.79
N ARG A 230 13.14 6.41 2.71
CA ARG A 230 14.39 6.93 2.15
C ARG A 230 15.19 7.76 3.15
N GLU A 231 14.50 8.45 4.05
CA GLU A 231 15.12 9.21 5.13
C GLU A 231 15.77 8.30 6.19
N PHE A 232 15.38 7.01 6.27
CA PHE A 232 15.95 5.99 7.16
C PHE A 232 17.09 5.19 6.50
N VAL A 233 17.06 5.00 5.18
CA VAL A 233 18.04 4.18 4.43
C VAL A 233 19.32 4.95 4.09
N LEU A 234 19.30 6.29 4.14
CA LEU A 234 20.47 7.12 3.82
C LEU A 234 21.34 7.50 5.04
N VAL A 235 21.25 6.76 6.16
CA VAL A 235 22.18 6.97 7.29
C VAL A 235 23.51 6.29 6.95
N PRO A 236 24.62 7.04 6.75
CA PRO A 236 25.87 6.50 6.22
C PRO A 236 26.61 5.54 7.15
N ASP A 237 26.23 5.47 8.44
CA ASP A 237 26.97 4.76 9.48
C ASP A 237 26.14 3.65 10.17
N GLY A 238 25.65 2.68 9.39
CA GLY A 238 25.67 1.26 9.81
C GLY A 238 24.41 0.60 10.38
N ASP A 239 23.45 1.33 10.94
CA ASP A 239 22.26 0.69 11.56
C ASP A 239 20.95 1.08 10.88
N HIS A 240 20.59 0.39 9.79
CA HIS A 240 19.25 0.52 9.22
C HIS A 240 18.25 -0.26 10.08
N VAL A 241 17.12 0.36 10.44
CA VAL A 241 16.04 -0.27 11.24
C VAL A 241 15.63 -1.64 10.66
N SER A 242 15.70 -1.80 9.35
CA SER A 242 15.34 -3.04 8.64
C SER A 242 16.36 -4.18 8.77
N VAL A 243 17.64 -3.90 9.08
CA VAL A 243 18.67 -4.93 9.38
C VAL A 243 19.13 -4.94 10.83
N SER A 244 18.65 -3.99 11.63
CA SER A 244 18.91 -3.94 13.05
C SER A 244 18.15 -5.05 13.79
N GLU A 245 18.36 -5.13 15.10
CA GLU A 245 17.60 -6.05 15.95
C GLU A 245 16.08 -5.84 15.83
N ARG A 246 15.63 -4.61 15.53
CA ARG A 246 14.21 -4.34 15.26
C ARG A 246 13.71 -5.12 14.04
N GLY A 247 14.49 -5.20 12.96
CA GLY A 247 14.13 -5.96 11.76
C GLY A 247 13.89 -7.44 12.04
N LYS A 248 14.70 -8.05 12.91
CA LYS A 248 14.48 -9.43 13.38
C LYS A 248 13.17 -9.57 14.17
N MET A 249 12.91 -8.63 15.08
CA MET A 249 11.67 -8.58 15.85
C MET A 249 10.44 -8.44 14.94
N VAL A 250 10.50 -7.64 13.88
CA VAL A 250 9.39 -7.50 12.90
C VAL A 250 9.02 -8.86 12.32
N MET A 251 10.02 -9.64 11.87
CA MET A 251 9.77 -10.95 11.27
C MET A 251 9.15 -11.94 12.27
N GLN A 252 9.58 -11.90 13.53
CA GLN A 252 9.00 -12.72 14.61
C GLN A 252 7.55 -12.32 14.93
N GLU A 253 7.24 -11.02 14.91
CA GLU A 253 5.89 -10.50 15.09
C GLU A 253 4.96 -10.98 13.96
N HIS A 254 5.41 -10.88 12.71
CA HIS A 254 4.69 -11.35 11.53
C HIS A 254 4.42 -12.86 11.57
N GLU A 255 5.41 -13.66 11.96
CA GLU A 255 5.25 -15.10 12.16
C GLU A 255 4.18 -15.40 13.22
N THR A 256 4.23 -14.69 14.35
CA THR A 256 3.28 -14.85 15.44
C THR A 256 1.86 -14.46 15.01
N ILE A 257 1.70 -13.41 14.20
CA ILE A 257 0.40 -13.01 13.63
C ILE A 257 -0.16 -14.15 12.77
N LEU A 258 0.63 -14.67 11.82
CA LEU A 258 0.20 -15.77 10.95
C LEU A 258 -0.19 -17.02 11.74
N ALA A 259 0.62 -17.41 12.72
CA ALA A 259 0.35 -18.58 13.56
C ALA A 259 -0.96 -18.46 14.35
N ASN A 260 -1.35 -17.24 14.76
CA ASN A 260 -2.63 -17.02 15.44
C ASN A 260 -3.82 -16.96 14.47
N LEU A 261 -3.63 -16.41 13.27
CA LEU A 261 -4.68 -16.41 12.24
C LEU A 261 -5.06 -17.82 11.80
N VAL A 262 -4.08 -18.72 11.61
CA VAL A 262 -4.34 -20.15 11.29
C VAL A 262 -5.26 -20.81 12.33
N LYS A 263 -5.15 -20.40 13.60
CA LYS A 263 -5.96 -20.92 14.71
C LYS A 263 -7.30 -20.18 14.88
N GLY A 264 -7.61 -19.21 14.02
CA GLY A 264 -8.78 -18.34 14.17
C GLY A 264 -8.72 -17.40 15.40
N ASN A 265 -7.53 -17.18 15.97
CA ASN A 265 -7.36 -16.36 17.18
C ASN A 265 -7.16 -14.88 16.83
N ALA A 266 -8.28 -14.19 16.56
CA ALA A 266 -8.30 -12.77 16.23
C ALA A 266 -7.66 -11.91 17.33
N THR A 267 -8.01 -12.18 18.60
CA THR A 267 -7.58 -11.40 19.76
C THR A 267 -6.06 -11.34 19.85
N ARG A 268 -5.40 -12.50 19.80
CA ARG A 268 -3.93 -12.54 19.92
C ARG A 268 -3.25 -11.96 18.69
N ALA A 269 -3.74 -12.24 17.48
CA ALA A 269 -3.20 -11.66 16.25
C ALA A 269 -3.25 -10.12 16.29
N LYS A 270 -4.37 -9.55 16.76
CA LYS A 270 -4.56 -8.11 16.92
C LYS A 270 -3.63 -7.51 17.98
N THR A 271 -3.47 -8.14 19.13
CA THR A 271 -2.51 -7.68 20.16
C THR A 271 -1.10 -7.59 19.60
N VAL A 272 -0.65 -8.61 18.87
CA VAL A 272 0.69 -8.63 18.28
C VAL A 272 0.82 -7.58 17.17
N MET A 273 -0.22 -7.37 16.35
CA MET A 273 -0.21 -6.31 15.33
C MET A 273 -0.15 -4.90 15.93
N ILE A 274 -0.86 -4.65 17.03
CA ILE A 274 -0.77 -3.36 17.76
C ILE A 274 0.68 -3.13 18.21
N GLN A 275 1.28 -4.12 18.87
CA GLN A 275 2.67 -4.05 19.33
C GLN A 275 3.63 -3.81 18.16
N HIS A 276 3.48 -4.56 17.06
CA HIS A 276 4.29 -4.40 15.85
C HIS A 276 4.22 -2.97 15.31
N LEU A 277 3.01 -2.41 15.18
CA LEU A 277 2.80 -1.07 14.65
C LEU A 277 3.35 0.00 15.60
N ASP A 278 3.15 -0.14 16.91
CA ASP A 278 3.68 0.78 17.92
C ASP A 278 5.21 0.80 17.94
N GLN A 279 5.84 -0.37 17.93
CA GLN A 279 7.30 -0.47 17.93
C GLN A 279 7.91 0.01 16.61
N SER A 280 7.27 -0.27 15.48
CA SER A 280 7.70 0.25 14.18
C SER A 280 7.62 1.78 14.13
N LEU A 281 6.54 2.38 14.63
CA LEU A 281 6.42 3.84 14.74
C LEU A 281 7.50 4.42 15.66
N ALA A 282 7.72 3.82 16.83
CA ALA A 282 8.73 4.28 17.78
C ALA A 282 10.14 4.30 17.14
N SER A 283 10.54 3.22 16.47
CA SER A 283 11.83 3.15 15.76
C SER A 283 11.93 4.20 14.65
N ILE A 284 10.84 4.46 13.93
CA ILE A 284 10.80 5.48 12.88
C ILE A 284 10.94 6.89 13.48
N LEU A 285 10.21 7.20 14.55
CA LEU A 285 10.24 8.52 15.20
C LEU A 285 11.60 8.81 15.83
N GLU A 286 12.32 7.79 16.29
CA GLU A 286 13.68 7.93 16.79
C GLU A 286 14.63 8.47 15.71
N VAL A 287 14.51 8.00 14.47
CA VAL A 287 15.31 8.52 13.34
C VAL A 287 14.94 9.97 13.01
N TYR A 288 13.67 10.34 13.09
CA TYR A 288 13.25 11.74 12.92
C TYR A 288 13.84 12.65 14.00
N ARG A 289 13.88 12.18 15.26
CA ARG A 289 14.44 12.92 16.39
C ARG A 289 15.95 13.08 16.30
N SER A 290 16.68 12.02 15.93
CA SER A 290 18.14 12.07 15.80
C SER A 290 18.58 13.06 14.72
N ARG A 291 17.84 13.17 13.62
CA ARG A 291 18.12 14.13 12.54
C ARG A 291 17.81 15.58 12.88
N ASN A 292 16.75 15.84 13.64
CA ASN A 292 16.46 17.21 14.11
C ASN A 292 17.52 17.73 15.09
N ARG A 293 18.33 16.85 15.71
CA ARG A 293 19.50 17.23 16.51
C ARG A 293 20.76 17.53 15.67
N ILE A 294 20.79 17.16 14.39
CA ILE A 294 21.95 17.29 13.49
C ILE A 294 21.84 18.50 12.56
N LYS A 295 20.68 19.20 12.50
CA LYS A 295 20.59 20.48 11.79
C LYS A 295 21.37 21.55 12.57
N PRO A 296 22.45 22.12 12.00
CA PRO A 296 23.17 23.24 12.61
C PRO A 296 22.30 24.50 12.68
#